data_AF-A0A4Q2E4G3-F1
#
_entry.id   AF-A0A4Q2E4G3-F1
#
_cell.length_a   1.000
_cell.length_b   1.000
_cell.length_c   1.000
_cell.angle_alpha   90.00
_cell.angle_beta   90.00
_cell.angle_gamma   90.00
#
_symmetry.space_group_name_H-M   'P 1'
#
loop_
_entity.id
_entity.type
_entity.pdbx_description
1 polymer ?
#
loop_
_entity_poly.entity_id
_entity_poly.type
_entity_poly.pdbx_seq_one_letter_code
_entity_poly.pdbx_strand_id
1 'polypeptide(L)'
;MKKHFKFSVVSIAVSMFMANQAGAANTWTEARSDAMGGTGVAAGSYGNGVLINPALLAKAKPDDGITVILPSIGAQISDKDNLRDKIDDISDDVSAYRSTLDNINLIDLLNPSSAASRQVSAAAGDLADQLDSLKGKTASGKAGGGIAVSIPNDVLSVAFVAKANARARVSSYIDQGDIEKLRLVEDVPAAALRINPNDLKSKGFGRAAIVSDYGVAVARQFDISGVPVSVGITPKLQQTWLYNYTVSIYNFDSGDINSSRYRNDDTGFNVDAGLAADFGENWTVGLTGKNLFSRDIDTKEVDGVRDTYQISPVVTAGAAWHTDLLTLTADGDLTETKGFKSEENSQYVGVGAEVTPLSWLAVRAGYRADVKDNDSNVFTAGVGFAPLNTVHIDLMGLYGEDETWGAGAQLSMTF
;
A
#
# COMPACT_ATOMS: atom_id res chain seq x y z
N MET A 1 -31.22 -28.18 -4.46
CA MET A 1 -30.62 -27.69 -5.72
C MET A 1 -29.23 -27.17 -5.41
N LYS A 2 -28.21 -27.63 -6.14
CA LYS A 2 -26.80 -27.29 -5.91
C LYS A 2 -26.56 -25.81 -6.22
N LYS A 3 -26.18 -25.01 -5.22
CA LYS A 3 -25.70 -23.63 -5.43
C LYS A 3 -24.31 -23.71 -6.07
N HIS A 4 -24.22 -23.30 -7.32
CA HIS A 4 -22.94 -23.15 -8.01
C HIS A 4 -22.38 -21.77 -7.67
N PHE A 5 -21.41 -21.70 -6.78
CA PHE A 5 -20.59 -20.50 -6.60
C PHE A 5 -19.74 -20.32 -7.86
N LYS A 6 -20.09 -19.34 -8.70
CA LYS A 6 -19.20 -18.86 -9.77
C LYS A 6 -18.34 -17.77 -9.18
N PHE A 7 -17.14 -18.13 -8.73
CA PHE A 7 -16.10 -17.15 -8.41
C PHE A 7 -15.75 -16.38 -9.69
N SER A 8 -16.03 -15.08 -9.70
CA SER A 8 -15.71 -14.13 -10.77
C SER A 8 -14.22 -13.77 -10.70
N VAL A 9 -13.59 -13.47 -11.84
CA VAL A 9 -12.15 -13.15 -11.94
C VAL A 9 -11.80 -11.80 -11.29
N VAL A 10 -12.79 -10.98 -10.91
CA VAL A 10 -12.59 -9.87 -9.94
C VAL A 10 -12.08 -10.40 -8.62
N SER A 11 -12.60 -11.54 -8.16
CA SER A 11 -12.03 -12.27 -7.05
C SER A 11 -10.61 -12.75 -7.34
N ILE A 12 -10.08 -12.73 -8.57
CA ILE A 12 -8.72 -13.19 -8.96
C ILE A 12 -7.73 -12.04 -9.19
N ALA A 13 -8.16 -10.86 -9.60
CA ALA A 13 -7.30 -9.67 -9.48
C ALA A 13 -7.18 -9.25 -8.00
N VAL A 14 -8.27 -9.41 -7.24
CA VAL A 14 -8.28 -9.30 -5.78
C VAL A 14 -7.67 -10.56 -5.11
N SER A 15 -7.76 -11.78 -5.68
CA SER A 15 -7.12 -13.00 -5.10
C SER A 15 -5.73 -13.38 -5.61
N MET A 16 -5.19 -12.72 -6.64
CA MET A 16 -3.74 -12.68 -6.80
C MET A 16 -3.09 -11.87 -5.66
N PHE A 17 -3.88 -11.04 -4.96
CA PHE A 17 -3.57 -10.50 -3.62
C PHE A 17 -4.11 -11.36 -2.45
N MET A 18 -4.92 -12.40 -2.69
CA MET A 18 -5.53 -13.28 -1.67
C MET A 18 -5.26 -14.77 -1.91
N ALA A 19 -4.01 -15.13 -2.20
CA ALA A 19 -3.50 -16.42 -1.75
C ALA A 19 -3.02 -16.23 -0.31
N ASN A 20 -3.87 -16.51 0.69
CA ASN A 20 -3.58 -16.65 2.14
C ASN A 20 -2.17 -16.23 2.60
N GLN A 21 -1.84 -14.95 2.42
CA GLN A 21 -0.64 -14.32 2.93
C GLN A 21 -1.02 -12.88 3.19
N ALA A 22 -1.75 -12.70 4.29
CA ALA A 22 -1.73 -11.42 4.99
C ALA A 22 -0.25 -11.12 5.21
N GLY A 23 0.20 -10.02 4.66
CA GLY A 23 1.59 -9.60 4.62
C GLY A 23 1.48 -8.14 4.27
N ALA A 24 1.91 -7.12 5.09
CA ALA A 24 1.91 -5.62 5.27
C ALA A 24 3.07 -4.79 4.65
N ALA A 25 2.87 -3.52 4.27
CA ALA A 25 3.98 -2.66 3.81
C ALA A 25 3.78 -1.13 3.98
N ASN A 26 4.87 -0.47 4.41
CA ASN A 26 5.25 0.90 4.08
C ASN A 26 5.64 1.01 2.58
N THR A 27 6.10 2.17 2.10
CA THR A 27 6.58 2.36 0.71
C THR A 27 7.67 1.37 0.28
N TRP A 28 8.29 0.62 1.20
CA TRP A 28 9.10 -0.58 0.96
C TRP A 28 8.95 -1.51 2.17
N THR A 29 9.08 -2.82 2.01
CA THR A 29 8.99 -3.78 3.12
C THR A 29 10.38 -4.27 3.55
N GLU A 30 10.63 -4.20 4.86
CA GLU A 30 11.72 -4.90 5.55
C GLU A 30 11.12 -5.38 6.87
N ALA A 31 10.96 -6.69 7.04
CA ALA A 31 10.04 -7.25 8.03
C ALA A 31 10.48 -6.93 9.47
N ARG A 32 11.78 -6.78 9.73
CA ARG A 32 12.31 -6.39 11.05
C ARG A 32 11.92 -4.95 11.40
N SER A 33 12.15 -4.01 10.50
CA SER A 33 11.82 -2.59 10.66
C SER A 33 10.31 -2.37 10.69
N ASP A 34 9.57 -3.04 9.82
CA ASP A 34 8.12 -2.92 9.82
C ASP A 34 7.47 -3.54 11.07
N ALA A 35 8.09 -4.56 11.70
CA ALA A 35 7.67 -5.04 13.02
C ALA A 35 7.87 -4.01 14.15
N MET A 36 8.72 -3.00 13.93
CA MET A 36 9.05 -1.91 14.84
C MET A 36 8.42 -0.58 14.40
N GLY A 37 7.20 -0.60 13.85
CA GLY A 37 6.50 0.61 13.42
C GLY A 37 7.07 1.23 12.14
N GLY A 38 7.81 0.46 11.35
CA GLY A 38 8.49 0.95 10.14
C GLY A 38 9.77 1.73 10.43
N THR A 39 10.26 1.69 11.66
CA THR A 39 11.50 2.37 12.06
C THR A 39 12.73 1.57 11.63
N GLY A 40 13.83 2.26 11.35
CA GLY A 40 15.06 1.62 10.88
C GLY A 40 16.12 2.57 10.35
N VAL A 41 15.84 3.88 10.27
CA VAL A 41 16.80 4.88 9.76
C VAL A 41 18.10 4.90 10.56
N ALA A 42 18.01 4.64 11.87
CA ALA A 42 19.16 4.50 12.77
C ALA A 42 19.38 3.07 13.29
N ALA A 43 18.32 2.27 13.44
CA ALA A 43 18.37 0.93 14.05
C ALA A 43 18.64 -0.23 13.08
N GLY A 44 18.72 0.04 11.77
CA GLY A 44 18.96 -1.00 10.76
C GLY A 44 20.37 -1.61 10.87
N SER A 45 20.49 -2.92 10.66
CA SER A 45 21.78 -3.59 10.53
C SER A 45 22.45 -3.26 9.20
N TYR A 46 23.76 -3.48 9.04
CA TYR A 46 24.45 -3.18 7.77
C TYR A 46 23.87 -3.94 6.57
N GLY A 47 23.44 -5.18 6.78
CA GLY A 47 22.90 -6.06 5.75
C GLY A 47 21.49 -5.64 5.30
N ASN A 48 20.61 -5.34 6.26
CA ASN A 48 19.19 -5.04 5.99
C ASN A 48 18.89 -3.54 5.84
N GLY A 49 19.62 -2.72 6.61
CA GLY A 49 19.42 -1.28 6.72
C GLY A 49 19.66 -0.53 5.41
N VAL A 50 20.40 -1.10 4.45
CA VAL A 50 20.65 -0.49 3.14
C VAL A 50 19.38 -0.20 2.34
N LEU A 51 18.30 -0.98 2.55
CA LEU A 51 17.00 -0.75 1.91
C LEU A 51 16.31 0.53 2.44
N ILE A 52 16.70 0.99 3.63
CA ILE A 52 16.09 2.09 4.39
C ILE A 52 16.99 3.32 4.39
N ASN A 53 18.24 3.16 4.80
CA ASN A 53 19.28 4.18 4.88
C ASN A 53 20.59 3.59 4.33
N PRO A 54 21.06 4.03 3.15
CA PRO A 54 22.26 3.47 2.53
C PRO A 54 23.53 3.71 3.37
N ALA A 55 23.54 4.68 4.31
CA ALA A 55 24.70 4.88 5.19
C ALA A 55 24.94 3.70 6.14
N LEU A 56 23.90 2.95 6.52
CA LEU A 56 24.03 1.84 7.46
C LEU A 56 24.91 0.71 6.92
N LEU A 57 25.05 0.63 5.59
CA LEU A 57 25.93 -0.32 4.91
C LEU A 57 27.41 -0.15 5.31
N ALA A 58 27.84 1.06 5.69
CA ALA A 58 29.21 1.33 6.14
C ALA A 58 29.48 0.94 7.60
N LYS A 59 28.45 0.51 8.35
CA LYS A 59 28.56 0.12 9.76
C LYS A 59 28.86 -1.37 9.95
N ALA A 60 29.23 -2.08 8.88
CA ALA A 60 29.69 -3.46 8.97
C ALA A 60 30.96 -3.55 9.82
N LYS A 61 31.08 -4.62 10.62
CA LYS A 61 32.24 -4.95 11.43
C LYS A 61 33.28 -5.73 10.60
N PRO A 62 34.55 -5.80 11.02
CA PRO A 62 35.60 -6.50 10.27
C PRO A 62 35.36 -8.00 10.05
N ASP A 63 34.56 -8.63 10.92
CA ASP A 63 34.15 -10.03 10.85
C ASP A 63 32.83 -10.25 10.11
N ASP A 64 32.17 -9.17 9.67
CA ASP A 64 30.93 -9.27 8.92
C ASP A 64 31.16 -9.75 7.49
N GLY A 65 30.35 -10.72 7.10
CA GLY A 65 30.37 -11.36 5.80
C GLY A 65 29.44 -10.73 4.78
N ILE A 66 29.32 -11.38 3.62
CA ILE A 66 28.36 -10.95 2.60
C ILE A 66 26.97 -11.26 3.12
N THR A 67 26.07 -10.27 3.14
CA THR A 67 24.66 -10.49 3.48
C THR A 67 23.81 -10.48 2.21
N VAL A 68 22.95 -11.48 2.07
CA VAL A 68 21.93 -11.55 1.03
C VAL A 68 20.56 -11.51 1.69
N ILE A 69 19.76 -10.50 1.35
CA ILE A 69 18.34 -10.47 1.65
C ILE A 69 17.62 -11.12 0.47
N LEU A 70 17.06 -12.29 0.71
CA LEU A 70 16.12 -12.96 -0.18
C LEU A 70 14.73 -12.40 0.06
N PRO A 71 13.85 -12.35 -0.96
CA PRO A 71 12.87 -11.29 -1.08
C PRO A 71 12.09 -11.09 0.21
N SER A 72 12.30 -9.94 0.85
CA SER A 72 11.39 -9.44 1.87
C SER A 72 10.09 -9.10 1.16
N ILE A 73 8.95 -9.51 1.72
CA ILE A 73 7.64 -9.27 1.13
C ILE A 73 6.63 -8.84 2.18
N GLY A 74 5.74 -7.95 1.76
CA GLY A 74 4.58 -7.52 2.53
C GLY A 74 3.63 -6.63 1.73
N ALA A 75 2.48 -6.31 2.30
CA ALA A 75 1.24 -5.70 1.78
C ALA A 75 0.13 -5.33 2.82
N GLN A 76 -0.15 -4.05 3.01
CA GLN A 76 -1.18 -3.61 3.96
C GLN A 76 -2.49 -3.44 3.23
N ILE A 77 -3.62 -3.83 3.83
CA ILE A 77 -4.95 -3.49 3.35
C ILE A 77 -5.64 -2.65 4.42
N SER A 78 -6.32 -1.59 3.98
CA SER A 78 -7.17 -0.73 4.80
C SER A 78 -8.50 -0.58 4.10
N ASP A 79 -9.57 -0.99 4.76
CA ASP A 79 -10.95 -0.89 4.27
C ASP A 79 -11.86 -0.35 5.36
N LYS A 80 -11.62 0.91 5.77
CA LYS A 80 -12.41 1.65 6.78
C LYS A 80 -13.91 1.47 6.65
N ASP A 81 -14.35 1.37 5.41
CA ASP A 81 -15.73 1.53 5.03
C ASP A 81 -16.43 0.22 4.64
N ASN A 82 -15.76 -0.93 4.78
CA ASN A 82 -16.23 -2.22 4.24
C ASN A 82 -16.64 -2.10 2.76
N LEU A 83 -15.87 -1.33 1.99
CA LEU A 83 -16.14 -1.04 0.60
C LEU A 83 -16.12 -2.32 -0.24
N ARG A 84 -15.30 -3.30 0.12
CA ARG A 84 -15.25 -4.59 -0.57
C ARG A 84 -16.61 -5.29 -0.61
N ASP A 85 -17.26 -5.45 0.53
CA ASP A 85 -18.55 -6.13 0.61
C ASP A 85 -19.62 -5.35 -0.16
N LYS A 86 -19.56 -4.01 -0.09
CA LYS A 86 -20.49 -3.13 -0.81
C LYS A 86 -20.32 -3.12 -2.33
N ILE A 87 -19.12 -3.37 -2.84
CA ILE A 87 -18.86 -3.48 -4.29
C ILE A 87 -19.51 -4.74 -4.88
N ASP A 88 -19.56 -5.83 -4.12
CA ASP A 88 -20.25 -7.05 -4.57
C ASP A 88 -21.78 -6.81 -4.59
N ASP A 89 -22.32 -6.18 -3.54
CA ASP A 89 -23.76 -5.86 -3.44
C ASP A 89 -24.24 -4.90 -4.54
N ILE A 90 -23.47 -3.86 -4.88
CA ILE A 90 -23.90 -2.87 -5.91
C ILE A 90 -24.02 -3.50 -7.30
N SER A 91 -23.17 -4.49 -7.63
CA SER A 91 -23.27 -5.20 -8.90
C SER A 91 -24.57 -6.01 -9.00
N ASP A 92 -24.96 -6.61 -7.88
CA ASP A 92 -26.21 -7.38 -7.77
C ASP A 92 -27.43 -6.46 -7.82
N ASP A 93 -27.42 -5.32 -7.12
CA ASP A 93 -28.51 -4.34 -7.12
C ASP A 93 -28.71 -3.67 -8.48
N VAL A 94 -27.61 -3.30 -9.16
CA VAL A 94 -27.66 -2.78 -10.54
C VAL A 94 -28.26 -3.81 -11.48
N SER A 95 -27.84 -5.07 -11.35
CA SER A 95 -28.34 -6.18 -12.19
C SER A 95 -29.81 -6.47 -11.90
N ALA A 96 -30.22 -6.47 -10.63
CA ALA A 96 -31.59 -6.64 -10.19
C ALA A 96 -32.46 -5.53 -10.77
N TYR A 97 -32.10 -4.26 -10.58
CA TYR A 97 -32.81 -3.10 -11.12
C TYR A 97 -32.98 -3.20 -12.64
N ARG A 98 -31.90 -3.46 -13.40
CA ARG A 98 -31.98 -3.65 -14.86
C ARG A 98 -32.90 -4.79 -15.26
N SER A 99 -32.75 -5.95 -14.62
CA SER A 99 -33.57 -7.12 -14.93
C SER A 99 -35.06 -6.89 -14.66
N THR A 100 -35.42 -6.07 -13.66
CA THR A 100 -36.82 -5.70 -13.42
C THR A 100 -37.37 -4.84 -14.55
N LEU A 101 -36.58 -3.93 -15.10
CA LEU A 101 -36.97 -3.08 -16.21
C LEU A 101 -37.07 -3.84 -17.55
N ASP A 102 -36.19 -4.80 -17.80
CA ASP A 102 -36.19 -5.58 -19.05
C ASP A 102 -37.37 -6.55 -19.16
N ASN A 103 -37.88 -7.04 -18.03
CA ASN A 103 -38.92 -8.09 -17.98
C ASN A 103 -40.34 -7.57 -17.70
N ILE A 104 -40.52 -6.26 -17.53
CA ILE A 104 -41.82 -5.67 -17.15
C ILE A 104 -42.68 -5.31 -18.35
N ASN A 105 -43.99 -5.54 -18.22
CA ASN A 105 -44.95 -4.87 -19.09
C ASN A 105 -45.12 -3.42 -18.63
N LEU A 106 -44.71 -2.47 -19.48
CA LEU A 106 -44.71 -1.04 -19.15
C LEU A 106 -46.10 -0.49 -18.71
N ILE A 107 -47.20 -1.16 -19.08
CA ILE A 107 -48.55 -0.79 -18.62
C ILE A 107 -48.73 -1.09 -17.12
N ASP A 108 -48.08 -2.13 -16.60
CA ASP A 108 -48.20 -2.52 -15.18
C ASP A 108 -47.59 -1.48 -14.23
N LEU A 109 -46.64 -0.66 -14.73
CA LEU A 109 -46.04 0.47 -14.01
C LEU A 109 -47.04 1.62 -13.78
N LEU A 110 -48.12 1.69 -14.54
CA LEU A 110 -49.19 2.67 -14.34
C LEU A 110 -50.14 2.28 -13.19
N ASN A 111 -50.04 1.05 -12.68
CA ASN A 111 -50.77 0.60 -11.50
C ASN A 111 -49.80 0.42 -10.33
N PRO A 112 -49.76 1.36 -9.36
CA PRO A 112 -48.86 1.28 -8.21
C PRO A 112 -49.06 0.01 -7.35
N SER A 113 -50.24 -0.61 -7.42
CA SER A 113 -50.56 -1.84 -6.69
C SER A 113 -50.23 -3.12 -7.44
N SER A 114 -49.67 -3.05 -8.65
CA SER A 114 -49.22 -4.24 -9.37
C SER A 114 -47.99 -4.86 -8.70
N ALA A 115 -47.78 -6.16 -8.87
CA ALA A 115 -46.57 -6.82 -8.36
C ALA A 115 -45.30 -6.26 -9.02
N ALA A 116 -45.41 -5.89 -10.30
CA ALA A 116 -44.32 -5.37 -11.09
C ALA A 116 -43.88 -3.97 -10.61
N SER A 117 -44.82 -3.07 -10.33
CA SER A 117 -44.56 -1.75 -9.74
C SER A 117 -43.84 -1.84 -8.39
N ARG A 118 -44.25 -2.79 -7.53
CA ARG A 118 -43.57 -3.01 -6.24
C ARG A 118 -42.14 -3.52 -6.40
N GLN A 119 -41.88 -4.38 -7.39
CA GLN A 119 -40.52 -4.89 -7.64
C GLN A 119 -39.59 -3.79 -8.16
N VAL A 120 -40.05 -2.96 -9.08
CA VAL A 120 -39.27 -1.82 -9.59
C VAL A 120 -39.04 -0.77 -8.51
N SER A 121 -40.08 -0.48 -7.70
CA SER A 121 -39.97 0.43 -6.54
C SER A 121 -38.89 -0.06 -5.57
N ALA A 122 -38.95 -1.33 -5.15
CA ALA A 122 -37.97 -1.91 -4.23
C ALA A 122 -36.56 -1.91 -4.82
N ALA A 123 -36.38 -2.39 -6.05
CA ALA A 123 -35.05 -2.44 -6.68
C ALA A 123 -34.43 -1.03 -6.89
N ALA A 124 -35.26 -0.01 -7.15
CA ALA A 124 -34.79 1.37 -7.23
C ALA A 124 -34.38 1.92 -5.85
N GLY A 125 -35.18 1.63 -4.82
CA GLY A 125 -34.90 1.99 -3.43
C GLY A 125 -33.62 1.33 -2.93
N ASP A 126 -33.46 0.03 -3.12
CA ASP A 126 -32.27 -0.74 -2.74
C ASP A 126 -31.01 -0.18 -3.43
N LEU A 127 -31.09 0.12 -4.74
CA LEU A 127 -29.97 0.71 -5.48
C LEU A 127 -29.65 2.15 -5.01
N ALA A 128 -30.66 2.95 -4.66
CA ALA A 128 -30.45 4.29 -4.08
C ALA A 128 -29.83 4.20 -2.68
N ASP A 129 -30.35 3.28 -1.86
CA ASP A 129 -29.74 2.60 -0.71
C ASP A 129 -28.23 2.53 -0.85
N GLN A 130 -27.85 1.70 -1.81
CA GLN A 130 -26.48 1.28 -1.98
C GLN A 130 -25.57 2.38 -2.53
N LEU A 131 -26.06 3.22 -3.44
CA LEU A 131 -25.29 4.37 -3.93
C LEU A 131 -25.00 5.37 -2.80
N ASP A 132 -25.99 5.69 -1.97
CA ASP A 132 -25.77 6.57 -0.81
C ASP A 132 -24.78 5.92 0.16
N SER A 133 -24.92 4.61 0.37
CA SER A 133 -24.03 3.79 1.19
C SER A 133 -22.58 3.78 0.71
N LEU A 134 -22.31 4.02 -0.57
CA LEU A 134 -20.98 4.07 -1.20
C LEU A 134 -20.34 5.46 -1.20
N LYS A 135 -21.10 6.51 -0.90
CA LYS A 135 -20.67 7.90 -1.05
C LYS A 135 -19.48 8.23 -0.15
N GLY A 136 -18.38 8.67 -0.76
CA GLY A 136 -17.15 9.05 -0.06
C GLY A 136 -16.31 7.89 0.45
N LYS A 137 -16.72 6.64 0.19
CA LYS A 137 -16.03 5.45 0.67
C LYS A 137 -14.78 5.14 -0.13
N THR A 138 -13.76 4.67 0.58
CA THR A 138 -12.49 4.29 -0.05
C THR A 138 -11.91 3.04 0.60
N ALA A 139 -11.21 2.25 -0.21
CA ALA A 139 -10.35 1.18 0.27
C ALA A 139 -8.97 1.35 -0.36
N SER A 140 -7.93 1.01 0.37
CA SER A 140 -6.56 1.09 -0.12
C SER A 140 -5.75 -0.15 0.23
N GLY A 141 -4.76 -0.40 -0.61
CA GLY A 141 -3.81 -1.48 -0.46
C GLY A 141 -2.41 -0.98 -0.75
N LYS A 142 -1.44 -1.47 0.00
CA LYS A 142 -0.01 -1.27 -0.26
C LYS A 142 0.63 -2.64 -0.37
N ALA A 143 1.71 -2.76 -1.13
CA ALA A 143 2.58 -3.93 -1.14
C ALA A 143 4.02 -3.50 -1.37
N GLY A 144 4.97 -4.29 -0.90
CA GLY A 144 6.37 -3.96 -0.90
C GLY A 144 7.20 -5.22 -0.88
N GLY A 145 8.37 -5.13 -1.48
CA GLY A 145 9.39 -6.14 -1.31
C GLY A 145 10.75 -5.71 -1.82
N GLY A 146 11.77 -6.44 -1.40
CA GLY A 146 13.15 -6.07 -1.67
C GLY A 146 14.12 -7.23 -1.58
N ILE A 147 15.12 -7.17 -2.45
CA ILE A 147 16.30 -8.02 -2.45
C ILE A 147 17.51 -7.09 -2.31
N ALA A 148 18.46 -7.49 -1.47
CA ALA A 148 19.75 -6.83 -1.37
C ALA A 148 20.88 -7.84 -1.33
N VAL A 149 22.01 -7.49 -1.93
CA VAL A 149 23.29 -8.17 -1.74
C VAL A 149 24.27 -7.13 -1.24
N SER A 150 24.59 -7.20 0.05
CA SER A 150 25.46 -6.27 0.75
C SER A 150 26.84 -6.88 0.91
N ILE A 151 27.85 -6.21 0.37
CA ILE A 151 29.25 -6.62 0.37
C ILE A 151 30.00 -5.62 1.26
N PRO A 152 30.29 -5.99 2.52
CA PRO A 152 31.05 -5.13 3.41
C PRO A 152 32.51 -5.01 2.94
N ASN A 153 33.13 -3.88 3.25
CA ASN A 153 34.54 -3.64 2.98
C ASN A 153 35.07 -2.57 3.94
N ASP A 154 36.34 -2.70 4.35
CA ASP A 154 37.00 -1.78 5.30
C ASP A 154 37.13 -0.32 4.77
N VAL A 155 36.99 -0.10 3.47
CA VAL A 155 37.17 1.21 2.83
C VAL A 155 35.87 1.74 2.21
N LEU A 156 35.15 0.89 1.48
CA LEU A 156 33.95 1.28 0.74
C LEU A 156 33.00 0.07 0.60
N SER A 157 31.98 0.03 1.44
CA SER A 157 30.95 -1.01 1.34
C SER A 157 30.05 -0.75 0.14
N VAL A 158 29.64 -1.82 -0.54
CA VAL A 158 28.80 -1.76 -1.75
C VAL A 158 27.63 -2.72 -1.59
N ALA A 159 26.44 -2.32 -2.06
CA ALA A 159 25.31 -3.23 -2.15
C ALA A 159 24.56 -3.10 -3.47
N PHE A 160 24.05 -4.20 -3.98
CA PHE A 160 23.05 -4.21 -5.04
C PHE A 160 21.67 -4.27 -4.40
N VAL A 161 20.76 -3.38 -4.81
CA VAL A 161 19.39 -3.34 -4.28
C VAL A 161 18.40 -3.41 -5.43
N ALA A 162 17.43 -4.29 -5.29
CA ALA A 162 16.26 -4.35 -6.17
C ALA A 162 15.02 -4.34 -5.29
N LYS A 163 14.15 -3.35 -5.45
CA LYS A 163 12.96 -3.20 -4.62
C LYS A 163 11.75 -2.94 -5.49
N ALA A 164 10.58 -3.41 -5.08
CA ALA A 164 9.30 -3.04 -5.68
C ALA A 164 8.33 -2.59 -4.60
N ASN A 165 7.56 -1.54 -4.87
CA ASN A 165 6.42 -1.16 -4.06
C ASN A 165 5.19 -0.93 -4.94
N ALA A 166 4.04 -1.27 -4.40
CA ALA A 166 2.77 -1.08 -5.04
C ALA A 166 1.81 -0.34 -4.10
N ARG A 167 1.01 0.54 -4.66
CA ARG A 167 -0.11 1.20 -4.00
C ARG A 167 -1.32 1.04 -4.88
N ALA A 168 -2.44 0.66 -4.28
CA ALA A 168 -3.73 0.59 -4.92
C ALA A 168 -4.77 1.34 -4.09
N ARG A 169 -5.70 2.00 -4.77
CA ARG A 169 -6.84 2.65 -4.14
C ARG A 169 -8.08 2.41 -4.98
N VAL A 170 -9.17 2.12 -4.29
CA VAL A 170 -10.51 2.07 -4.86
C VAL A 170 -11.34 3.16 -4.19
N SER A 171 -12.09 3.89 -4.99
CA SER A 171 -12.98 4.97 -4.53
C SER A 171 -14.17 5.10 -5.45
N SER A 172 -15.24 5.73 -4.99
CA SER A 172 -16.43 6.02 -5.79
C SER A 172 -16.68 7.52 -5.91
N TYR A 173 -17.31 7.94 -7.01
CA TYR A 173 -18.04 9.20 -7.11
C TYR A 173 -19.51 8.87 -7.28
N ILE A 174 -20.34 9.32 -6.34
CA ILE A 174 -21.78 9.10 -6.36
C ILE A 174 -22.45 10.43 -6.68
N ASP A 175 -23.18 10.47 -7.80
CA ASP A 175 -23.93 11.66 -8.21
C ASP A 175 -25.25 11.71 -7.44
N GLN A 176 -25.48 12.79 -6.70
CA GLN A 176 -26.70 12.95 -5.90
C GLN A 176 -27.97 12.91 -6.78
N GLY A 177 -27.88 13.37 -8.03
CA GLY A 177 -28.97 13.32 -8.98
C GLY A 177 -29.33 11.89 -9.40
N ASP A 178 -28.40 10.94 -9.36
CA ASP A 178 -28.71 9.52 -9.59
C ASP A 178 -29.53 8.95 -8.44
N ILE A 179 -29.16 9.28 -7.20
CA ILE A 179 -29.92 8.89 -6.00
C ILE A 179 -31.34 9.48 -6.09
N GLU A 180 -31.46 10.78 -6.36
CA GLU A 180 -32.76 11.46 -6.48
C GLU A 180 -33.65 10.85 -7.57
N LYS A 181 -33.07 10.49 -8.73
CA LYS A 181 -33.76 9.79 -9.81
C LYS A 181 -34.27 8.42 -9.38
N LEU A 182 -33.45 7.65 -8.66
CA LEU A 182 -33.83 6.32 -8.18
C LEU A 182 -34.91 6.40 -7.09
N ARG A 183 -34.82 7.37 -6.17
CA ARG A 183 -35.88 7.65 -5.18
C ARG A 183 -37.19 8.07 -5.85
N LEU A 184 -37.13 8.83 -6.94
CA LEU A 184 -38.34 9.14 -7.71
C LEU A 184 -39.00 7.88 -8.30
N VAL A 185 -38.21 6.89 -8.73
CA VAL A 185 -38.74 5.60 -9.20
C VAL A 185 -39.28 4.75 -8.06
N GLU A 186 -38.61 4.79 -6.90
CA GLU A 186 -39.09 4.16 -5.66
C GLU A 186 -40.49 4.67 -5.30
N ASP A 187 -40.67 5.99 -5.26
CA ASP A 187 -41.95 6.65 -4.92
C ASP A 187 -42.99 6.51 -6.04
N VAL A 188 -42.56 6.62 -7.29
CA VAL A 188 -43.42 6.63 -8.48
C VAL A 188 -42.82 5.72 -9.56
N PRO A 189 -43.15 4.41 -9.57
CA PRO A 189 -42.54 3.43 -10.49
C PRO A 189 -42.64 3.79 -11.98
N ALA A 190 -43.72 4.48 -12.38
CA ALA A 190 -43.88 4.98 -13.75
C ALA A 190 -42.81 5.99 -14.18
N ALA A 191 -42.08 6.61 -13.23
CA ALA A 191 -40.97 7.51 -13.53
C ALA A 191 -39.81 6.80 -14.23
N ALA A 192 -39.66 5.48 -14.06
CA ALA A 192 -38.63 4.69 -14.74
C ALA A 192 -38.70 4.83 -16.28
N LEU A 193 -39.90 5.05 -16.84
CA LEU A 193 -40.12 5.28 -18.27
C LEU A 193 -39.46 6.57 -18.80
N ARG A 194 -39.13 7.50 -17.90
CA ARG A 194 -38.60 8.83 -18.23
C ARG A 194 -37.13 8.98 -17.86
N ILE A 195 -36.54 7.97 -17.23
CA ILE A 195 -35.16 7.96 -16.79
C ILE A 195 -34.39 7.07 -17.73
N ASN A 196 -33.46 7.66 -18.47
CA ASN A 196 -32.53 6.89 -19.28
C ASN A 196 -31.40 6.39 -18.37
N PRO A 197 -31.17 5.07 -18.26
CA PRO A 197 -30.06 4.53 -17.48
C PRO A 197 -28.67 5.04 -17.91
N ASN A 198 -28.54 5.51 -19.15
CA ASN A 198 -27.29 6.12 -19.65
C ASN A 198 -27.07 7.55 -19.12
N ASP A 199 -28.08 8.17 -18.52
CA ASP A 199 -27.97 9.51 -17.90
C ASP A 199 -27.51 9.43 -16.43
N LEU A 200 -27.23 8.22 -15.94
CA LEU A 200 -26.68 8.01 -14.60
C LEU A 200 -25.16 8.21 -14.62
N LYS A 201 -24.66 8.97 -13.65
CA LYS A 201 -23.32 9.58 -13.66
C LYS A 201 -22.37 9.03 -12.61
N SER A 202 -22.84 8.18 -11.70
CA SER A 202 -22.02 7.60 -10.64
C SER A 202 -20.93 6.69 -11.22
N LYS A 203 -19.69 6.85 -10.72
CA LYS A 203 -18.48 6.19 -11.24
C LYS A 203 -17.70 5.50 -10.13
N GLY A 204 -17.09 4.37 -10.46
CA GLY A 204 -16.05 3.72 -9.66
C GLY A 204 -14.67 4.04 -10.22
N PHE A 205 -13.70 4.22 -9.33
CA PHE A 205 -12.30 4.45 -9.67
C PHE A 205 -11.42 3.41 -8.99
N GLY A 206 -10.63 2.70 -9.79
CA GLY A 206 -9.47 1.93 -9.34
C GLY A 206 -8.20 2.61 -9.82
N ARG A 207 -7.27 2.90 -8.91
CA ARG A 207 -5.95 3.44 -9.21
C ARG A 207 -4.91 2.51 -8.64
N ALA A 208 -3.87 2.18 -9.40
CA ALA A 208 -2.73 1.46 -8.85
C ALA A 208 -1.42 1.96 -9.44
N ALA A 209 -0.39 2.02 -8.61
CA ALA A 209 0.98 2.33 -8.99
C ALA A 209 1.89 1.21 -8.52
N ILE A 210 2.80 0.76 -9.38
CA ILE A 210 3.88 -0.16 -9.02
C ILE A 210 5.18 0.53 -9.40
N VAL A 211 6.07 0.74 -8.43
CA VAL A 211 7.37 1.39 -8.63
C VAL A 211 8.46 0.37 -8.28
N SER A 212 9.30 0.05 -9.25
CA SER A 212 10.45 -0.84 -9.09
C SER A 212 11.75 -0.08 -9.22
N ASP A 213 12.59 -0.21 -8.20
CA ASP A 213 13.90 0.42 -8.08
C ASP A 213 15.00 -0.63 -8.26
N TYR A 214 15.99 -0.31 -9.10
CA TYR A 214 17.21 -1.09 -9.28
C TYR A 214 18.40 -0.17 -9.06
N GLY A 215 19.16 -0.39 -8.00
CA GLY A 215 20.20 0.52 -7.55
C GLY A 215 21.47 -0.16 -7.07
N VAL A 216 22.54 0.62 -7.04
CA VAL A 216 23.80 0.24 -6.41
C VAL A 216 24.08 1.23 -5.28
N ALA A 217 24.04 0.74 -4.05
CA ALA A 217 24.39 1.53 -2.88
C ALA A 217 25.90 1.49 -2.68
N VAL A 218 26.49 2.63 -2.34
CA VAL A 218 27.87 2.74 -1.87
C VAL A 218 27.87 3.54 -0.58
N ALA A 219 28.64 3.08 0.40
CA ALA A 219 28.69 3.73 1.69
C ALA A 219 30.10 3.70 2.28
N ARG A 220 30.42 4.77 3.02
CA ARG A 220 31.71 4.92 3.69
C ARG A 220 31.54 5.59 5.04
N GLN A 221 32.32 5.14 6.01
CA GLN A 221 32.43 5.75 7.31
C GLN A 221 33.64 6.69 7.38
N PHE A 222 33.44 7.82 8.06
CA PHE A 222 34.45 8.82 8.36
C PHE A 222 34.50 9.05 9.87
N ASP A 223 35.65 9.46 10.38
CA ASP A 223 35.77 9.98 11.74
C ASP A 223 35.73 11.50 11.68
N ILE A 224 34.73 12.11 12.29
CA ILE A 224 34.58 13.56 12.39
C ILE A 224 34.66 13.95 13.86
N SER A 225 35.82 14.47 14.29
CA SER A 225 36.05 14.92 15.67
C SER A 225 35.82 13.82 16.72
N GLY A 226 36.16 12.57 16.41
CA GLY A 226 35.96 11.42 17.30
C GLY A 226 34.56 10.81 17.23
N VAL A 227 33.71 11.28 16.31
CA VAL A 227 32.37 10.70 16.05
C VAL A 227 32.42 9.92 14.73
N PRO A 228 32.13 8.61 14.76
CA PRO A 228 31.95 7.81 13.55
C PRO A 228 30.71 8.27 12.77
N VAL A 229 30.91 8.80 11.57
CA VAL A 229 29.84 9.27 10.67
C VAL A 229 29.89 8.49 9.37
N SER A 230 28.84 7.70 9.13
CA SER A 230 28.60 6.97 7.90
C SER A 230 27.80 7.81 6.90
N VAL A 231 28.22 7.78 5.64
CA VAL A 231 27.55 8.42 4.51
C VAL A 231 27.30 7.38 3.44
N GLY A 232 26.09 7.34 2.89
CA GLY A 232 25.75 6.42 1.80
C GLY A 232 24.92 7.08 0.71
N ILE A 233 25.08 6.61 -0.51
CA ILE A 233 24.28 7.02 -1.67
C ILE A 233 23.85 5.79 -2.48
N THR A 234 22.69 5.85 -3.11
CA THR A 234 22.16 4.81 -4.00
C THR A 234 21.59 5.45 -5.25
N PRO A 235 22.40 5.66 -6.31
CA PRO A 235 21.86 5.88 -7.64
C PRO A 235 21.01 4.67 -8.07
N LYS A 236 19.84 4.93 -8.66
CA LYS A 236 18.89 3.90 -9.05
C LYS A 236 18.15 4.23 -10.35
N LEU A 237 17.85 3.19 -11.10
CA LEU A 237 16.86 3.21 -12.17
C LEU A 237 15.50 2.82 -11.59
N GLN A 238 14.45 3.52 -12.01
CA GLN A 238 13.13 3.45 -11.41
C GLN A 238 12.08 3.29 -12.51
N GLN A 239 11.49 2.10 -12.57
CA GLN A 239 10.43 1.72 -13.50
C GLN A 239 9.07 1.80 -12.79
N THR A 240 8.14 2.53 -13.38
CA THR A 240 6.82 2.79 -12.80
C THR A 240 5.74 2.27 -13.75
N TRP A 241 4.78 1.51 -13.22
CA TRP A 241 3.55 1.14 -13.91
C TRP A 241 2.36 1.77 -13.20
N LEU A 242 1.53 2.49 -13.93
CA LEU A 242 0.33 3.13 -13.44
C LEU A 242 -0.90 2.52 -14.10
N TYR A 243 -1.93 2.28 -13.30
CA TYR A 243 -3.22 1.75 -13.72
C TYR A 243 -4.31 2.75 -13.36
N ASN A 244 -5.14 3.10 -14.33
CA ASN A 244 -6.34 3.91 -14.15
C ASN A 244 -7.54 3.14 -14.70
N TYR A 245 -8.34 2.60 -13.79
CA TYR A 245 -9.63 2.00 -14.10
C TYR A 245 -10.73 2.97 -13.70
N THR A 246 -11.49 3.46 -14.66
CA THR A 246 -12.62 4.37 -14.43
C THR A 246 -13.80 3.83 -15.18
N VAL A 247 -14.89 3.53 -14.46
CA VAL A 247 -16.09 2.94 -15.05
C VAL A 247 -17.35 3.51 -14.41
N SER A 248 -18.42 3.58 -15.21
CA SER A 248 -19.76 3.79 -14.65
C SER A 248 -20.12 2.61 -13.75
N ILE A 249 -20.62 2.90 -12.55
CA ILE A 249 -21.05 1.86 -11.59
C ILE A 249 -22.13 0.95 -12.21
N TYR A 250 -22.93 1.51 -13.12
CA TYR A 250 -24.00 0.78 -13.79
C TYR A 250 -23.50 -0.15 -14.90
N ASN A 251 -22.30 0.08 -15.46
CA ASN A 251 -21.73 -0.70 -16.57
C ASN A 251 -20.49 -1.49 -16.14
N PHE A 252 -20.37 -1.79 -14.85
CA PHE A 252 -19.23 -2.56 -14.35
C PHE A 252 -19.27 -3.98 -14.92
N ASP A 253 -18.29 -4.31 -15.78
CA ASP A 253 -17.97 -5.68 -16.17
C ASP A 253 -16.55 -6.02 -15.68
N SER A 254 -16.50 -7.13 -14.95
CA SER A 254 -15.35 -7.77 -14.32
C SER A 254 -14.25 -8.19 -15.31
N GLY A 255 -14.58 -8.37 -16.60
CA GLY A 255 -13.69 -8.97 -17.60
C GLY A 255 -12.61 -8.09 -18.24
N ASP A 256 -12.67 -6.76 -18.11
CA ASP A 256 -11.86 -5.83 -18.93
C ASP A 256 -10.54 -5.36 -18.28
N ILE A 257 -10.31 -5.70 -17.00
CA ILE A 257 -9.28 -5.11 -16.13
C ILE A 257 -7.84 -5.43 -16.58
N ASN A 258 -7.62 -6.54 -17.29
CA ASN A 258 -6.29 -6.97 -17.75
C ASN A 258 -5.86 -6.37 -19.11
N SER A 259 -6.63 -5.45 -19.69
CA SER A 259 -6.24 -4.86 -20.97
C SER A 259 -5.16 -3.79 -20.80
N SER A 260 -4.15 -3.79 -21.69
CA SER A 260 -3.12 -2.73 -21.78
C SER A 260 -3.71 -1.34 -22.06
N ARG A 261 -5.02 -1.24 -22.25
CA ARG A 261 -5.77 0.01 -22.42
C ARG A 261 -5.80 0.87 -21.15
N TYR A 262 -5.61 0.29 -19.96
CA TYR A 262 -5.67 1.02 -18.68
C TYR A 262 -4.31 1.30 -18.02
N ARG A 263 -3.21 0.88 -18.67
CA ARG A 263 -1.85 0.98 -18.12
C ARG A 263 -1.02 2.04 -18.84
N ASN A 264 -0.26 2.81 -18.07
CA ASN A 264 0.87 3.60 -18.54
C ASN A 264 2.15 3.11 -17.84
N ASP A 265 3.30 3.19 -18.50
CA ASP A 265 4.60 2.89 -17.89
C ASP A 265 5.62 3.98 -18.18
N ASP A 266 6.54 4.20 -17.23
CA ASP A 266 7.56 5.24 -17.31
C ASP A 266 8.85 4.76 -16.64
N THR A 267 10.00 5.09 -17.22
CA THR A 267 11.32 4.73 -16.68
C THR A 267 12.16 5.98 -16.50
N GLY A 268 12.80 6.10 -15.34
CA GLY A 268 13.64 7.25 -15.06
C GLY A 268 14.71 6.95 -14.03
N PHE A 269 15.49 7.97 -13.70
CA PHE A 269 16.59 7.89 -12.77
C PHE A 269 16.22 8.56 -11.45
N ASN A 270 16.70 8.01 -10.33
CA ASN A 270 16.59 8.63 -9.03
C ASN A 270 17.83 8.35 -8.16
N VAL A 271 17.92 8.99 -7.01
CA VAL A 271 18.99 8.78 -6.02
C VAL A 271 18.38 8.74 -4.63
N ASP A 272 18.85 7.81 -3.81
CA ASP A 272 18.67 7.84 -2.36
C ASP A 272 20.00 8.24 -1.70
N ALA A 273 19.95 8.95 -0.57
CA ALA A 273 21.13 9.31 0.20
C ALA A 273 20.86 9.16 1.70
N GLY A 274 21.91 8.94 2.47
CA GLY A 274 21.78 8.73 3.90
C GLY A 274 23.01 9.12 4.69
N LEU A 275 22.77 9.40 5.97
CA LEU A 275 23.74 9.68 7.01
C LEU A 275 23.40 8.82 8.23
N ALA A 276 24.42 8.36 8.94
CA ALA A 276 24.26 7.75 10.26
C ALA A 276 25.47 8.11 11.14
N ALA A 277 25.26 8.41 12.41
CA ALA A 277 26.33 8.76 13.34
C ALA A 277 26.15 8.05 14.67
N ASP A 278 27.25 7.51 15.20
CA ASP A 278 27.26 6.84 16.51
C ASP A 278 27.82 7.77 17.59
N PHE A 279 27.05 7.93 18.66
CA PHE A 279 27.42 8.74 19.81
C PHE A 279 27.56 7.86 21.05
N GLY A 280 28.79 7.73 21.54
CA GLY A 280 29.09 6.80 22.62
C GLY A 280 28.87 5.34 22.20
N GLU A 281 28.51 4.49 23.16
CA GLU A 281 28.42 3.03 22.93
C GLU A 281 27.03 2.56 22.50
N ASN A 282 25.99 3.39 22.68
CA ASN A 282 24.60 2.92 22.61
C ASN A 282 23.68 3.75 21.73
N TRP A 283 24.09 4.94 21.27
CA TRP A 283 23.22 5.82 20.50
C TRP A 283 23.66 5.89 19.04
N THR A 284 22.69 5.70 18.14
CA THR A 284 22.83 6.00 16.73
C THR A 284 21.75 7.01 16.33
N VAL A 285 22.12 8.01 15.55
CA VAL A 285 21.15 8.87 14.86
C VAL A 285 21.33 8.71 13.36
N GLY A 286 20.26 8.88 12.60
CA GLY A 286 20.27 8.74 11.16
C GLY A 286 19.37 9.75 10.47
N LEU A 287 19.72 10.03 9.22
CA LEU A 287 18.92 10.81 8.30
C LEU A 287 18.96 10.10 6.95
N THR A 288 17.81 9.88 6.34
CA THR A 288 17.73 9.32 4.98
C THR A 288 16.86 10.22 4.11
N GLY A 289 17.24 10.35 2.85
CA GLY A 289 16.46 11.02 1.81
C GLY A 289 16.28 10.06 0.65
N LYS A 290 15.05 9.59 0.45
CA LYS A 290 14.68 8.70 -0.65
C LYS A 290 14.06 9.49 -1.80
N ASN A 291 14.28 9.03 -3.02
CA ASN A 291 13.72 9.63 -4.24
C ASN A 291 14.04 11.14 -4.37
N LEU A 292 15.31 11.52 -4.24
CA LEU A 292 15.74 12.93 -4.22
C LEU A 292 15.37 13.72 -5.48
N PHE A 293 15.09 13.04 -6.60
CA PHE A 293 14.54 13.65 -7.80
C PHE A 293 13.03 13.41 -7.90
N SER A 294 12.26 14.51 -7.87
CA SER A 294 10.81 14.46 -7.98
C SER A 294 10.36 14.17 -9.41
N ARG A 295 9.33 13.33 -9.56
CA ARG A 295 8.73 12.93 -10.84
C ARG A 295 7.22 12.84 -10.69
N ASP A 296 6.50 13.54 -11.56
CA ASP A 296 5.06 13.43 -11.72
C ASP A 296 4.78 12.61 -12.98
N ILE A 297 4.05 11.50 -12.84
CA ILE A 297 3.78 10.57 -13.94
C ILE A 297 2.27 10.46 -14.12
N ASP A 298 1.78 10.85 -15.29
CA ASP A 298 0.35 10.78 -15.58
C ASP A 298 -0.08 9.34 -15.86
N THR A 299 -1.23 8.97 -15.29
CA THR A 299 -1.97 7.79 -15.70
C THR A 299 -2.49 7.96 -17.13
N LYS A 300 -2.86 6.85 -17.76
CA LYS A 300 -3.62 6.92 -19.02
C LYS A 300 -5.00 7.53 -18.78
N GLU A 301 -5.45 8.38 -19.69
CA GLU A 301 -6.80 8.95 -19.64
C GLU A 301 -7.84 7.90 -20.01
N VAL A 302 -8.86 7.75 -19.17
CA VAL A 302 -9.94 6.78 -19.32
C VAL A 302 -11.25 7.46 -18.97
N ASP A 303 -12.18 7.49 -19.93
CA ASP A 303 -13.48 8.16 -19.78
C ASP A 303 -13.36 9.63 -19.32
N GLY A 304 -12.39 10.35 -19.92
CA GLY A 304 -12.06 11.74 -19.61
C GLY A 304 -11.39 11.96 -18.26
N VAL A 305 -11.10 10.89 -17.51
CA VAL A 305 -10.47 10.96 -16.19
C VAL A 305 -9.01 10.55 -16.30
N ARG A 306 -8.15 11.43 -15.81
CA ARG A 306 -6.71 11.22 -15.65
C ARG A 306 -6.30 11.62 -14.25
N ASP A 307 -5.40 10.83 -13.68
CA ASP A 307 -4.73 11.10 -12.41
C ASP A 307 -3.21 11.16 -12.61
N THR A 308 -2.48 11.71 -11.65
CA THR A 308 -1.02 11.83 -11.67
C THR A 308 -0.44 11.18 -10.42
N TYR A 309 0.47 10.23 -10.60
CA TYR A 309 1.22 9.64 -9.48
C TYR A 309 2.50 10.42 -9.22
N GLN A 310 2.76 10.76 -7.96
CA GLN A 310 3.85 11.64 -7.56
C GLN A 310 4.94 10.87 -6.81
N ILE A 311 6.09 10.70 -7.45
CA ILE A 311 7.31 10.25 -6.77
C ILE A 311 8.01 11.51 -6.25
N SER A 312 7.96 11.73 -4.94
CA SER A 312 8.55 12.91 -4.28
C SER A 312 9.66 12.51 -3.31
N PRO A 313 10.61 13.41 -3.02
CA PRO A 313 11.59 13.20 -1.97
C PRO A 313 10.92 12.92 -0.63
N VAL A 314 11.30 11.83 0.03
CA VAL A 314 10.89 11.51 1.41
C VAL A 314 12.13 11.55 2.29
N VAL A 315 12.20 12.54 3.18
CA VAL A 315 13.27 12.71 4.14
C VAL A 315 12.79 12.23 5.49
N THR A 316 13.52 11.32 6.13
CA THR A 316 13.18 10.72 7.42
C THR A 316 14.38 10.85 8.35
N ALA A 317 14.14 11.34 9.57
CA ALA A 317 15.12 11.34 10.65
C ALA A 317 14.81 10.21 11.63
N GLY A 318 15.84 9.61 12.22
CA GLY A 318 15.68 8.54 13.19
C GLY A 318 16.73 8.56 14.28
N ALA A 319 16.38 8.01 15.43
CA ALA A 319 17.29 7.78 16.54
C ALA A 319 17.06 6.40 17.13
N ALA A 320 18.15 5.72 17.48
CA ALA A 320 18.13 4.41 18.10
C ALA A 320 19.03 4.40 19.34
N TRP A 321 18.54 3.77 20.39
CA TRP A 321 19.33 3.39 21.56
C TRP A 321 19.39 1.87 21.63
N HIS A 322 20.59 1.29 21.71
CA HIS A 322 20.77 -0.16 21.67
C HIS A 322 21.74 -0.67 22.74
N THR A 323 21.47 -1.87 23.22
CA THR A 323 22.31 -2.71 24.07
C THR A 323 22.33 -4.12 23.47
N ASP A 324 23.05 -5.07 24.08
CA ASP A 324 23.05 -6.46 23.61
C ASP A 324 21.66 -7.14 23.67
N LEU A 325 20.78 -6.67 24.57
CA LEU A 325 19.46 -7.27 24.80
C LEU A 325 18.31 -6.44 24.22
N LEU A 326 18.42 -5.12 24.22
CA LEU A 326 17.31 -4.21 23.93
C LEU A 326 17.75 -3.14 22.93
N THR A 327 16.94 -2.97 21.88
CA THR A 327 16.98 -1.80 20.99
C THR A 327 15.66 -1.05 21.11
N LEU A 328 15.74 0.27 21.26
CA LEU A 328 14.63 1.21 21.19
C LEU A 328 14.89 2.17 20.03
N THR A 329 13.86 2.50 19.27
CA THR A 329 14.03 3.33 18.07
C THR A 329 12.81 4.19 17.81
N ALA A 330 13.04 5.36 17.23
CA ALA A 330 12.02 6.30 16.83
C ALA A 330 12.42 6.99 15.52
N ASP A 331 11.52 6.99 14.54
CA ASP A 331 11.71 7.61 13.24
C ASP A 331 10.55 8.58 12.95
N GLY A 332 10.83 9.65 12.22
CA GLY A 332 9.84 10.63 11.80
C GLY A 332 10.15 11.19 10.43
N ASP A 333 9.15 11.14 9.55
CA ASP A 333 9.20 11.78 8.24
C ASP A 333 9.21 13.30 8.41
N LEU A 334 10.22 13.96 7.85
CA LEU A 334 10.34 15.42 7.80
C LEU A 334 9.58 16.02 6.61
N THR A 335 9.23 15.19 5.62
CA THR A 335 8.49 15.57 4.42
C THR A 335 7.34 14.61 4.18
N GLU A 336 6.27 15.09 3.55
CA GLU A 336 5.10 14.27 3.24
C GLU A 336 5.39 13.21 2.18
N THR A 337 4.86 12.01 2.39
CA THR A 337 4.77 10.95 1.39
C THR A 337 3.56 11.21 0.50
N LYS A 338 3.82 11.40 -0.80
CA LYS A 338 2.80 11.65 -1.82
C LYS A 338 2.46 10.36 -2.58
N GLY A 339 1.23 10.29 -3.08
CA GLY A 339 0.73 9.20 -3.91
C GLY A 339 0.11 9.73 -5.20
N PHE A 340 -1.12 9.33 -5.49
CA PHE A 340 -1.90 9.96 -6.54
C PHE A 340 -2.34 11.36 -6.12
N LYS A 341 -2.42 12.33 -7.05
CA LYS A 341 -2.90 13.69 -6.75
C LYS A 341 -4.37 13.73 -6.29
N SER A 342 -5.13 12.67 -6.57
CA SER A 342 -6.50 12.46 -6.08
C SER A 342 -6.56 11.97 -4.62
N GLU A 343 -5.41 11.77 -3.98
CA GLU A 343 -5.28 11.34 -2.60
C GLU A 343 -4.66 12.45 -1.76
N GLU A 344 -5.01 12.47 -0.48
CA GLU A 344 -4.33 13.31 0.47
C GLU A 344 -2.96 12.70 0.85
N ASN A 345 -2.02 13.55 1.25
CA ASN A 345 -0.66 13.11 1.57
C ASN A 345 -0.59 12.60 3.02
N SER A 346 0.31 11.65 3.26
CA SER A 346 0.60 11.11 4.59
C SER A 346 1.96 11.54 5.10
N GLN A 347 2.17 11.54 6.41
CA GLN A 347 3.47 11.79 7.04
C GLN A 347 3.60 10.91 8.27
N TYR A 348 4.59 10.01 8.28
CA TYR A 348 4.65 8.97 9.30
C TYR A 348 5.59 9.32 10.45
N VAL A 349 5.17 8.91 11.65
CA VAL A 349 6.05 8.78 12.81
C VAL A 349 5.95 7.35 13.33
N GLY A 350 7.08 6.77 13.70
CA GLY A 350 7.18 5.40 14.17
C GLY A 350 7.99 5.31 15.44
N VAL A 351 7.58 4.44 16.35
CA VAL A 351 8.39 4.00 17.49
C VAL A 351 8.40 2.49 17.56
N GLY A 352 9.51 1.93 18.02
CA GLY A 352 9.66 0.48 18.08
C GLY A 352 10.68 0.02 19.11
N ALA A 353 10.55 -1.25 19.46
CA ALA A 353 11.45 -1.95 20.35
C ALA A 353 11.75 -3.35 19.81
N GLU A 354 12.99 -3.79 19.99
CA GLU A 354 13.45 -5.16 19.74
C GLU A 354 14.12 -5.69 21.00
N VAL A 355 13.70 -6.88 21.44
CA VAL A 355 14.32 -7.61 22.56
C VAL A 355 14.93 -8.90 22.01
N THR A 356 16.20 -9.13 22.28
CA THR A 356 16.99 -10.28 21.84
C THR A 356 17.40 -11.14 23.03
N PRO A 357 16.46 -11.88 23.66
CA PRO A 357 16.76 -12.67 24.87
C PRO A 357 17.77 -13.80 24.61
N LEU A 358 17.88 -14.25 23.36
CA LEU A 358 18.80 -15.29 22.90
C LEU A 358 19.39 -14.84 21.58
N SER A 359 20.63 -15.25 21.26
CA SER A 359 21.29 -14.86 20.01
C SER A 359 20.51 -15.26 18.74
N TRP A 360 19.67 -16.29 18.84
CA TRP A 360 18.85 -16.79 17.74
C TRP A 360 17.40 -16.29 17.77
N LEU A 361 16.97 -15.53 18.78
CA LEU A 361 15.58 -15.11 18.95
C LEU A 361 15.48 -13.61 19.18
N ALA A 362 14.73 -12.93 18.32
CA ALA A 362 14.32 -11.53 18.49
C ALA A 362 12.80 -11.43 18.58
N VAL A 363 12.30 -10.60 19.48
CA VAL A 363 10.88 -10.23 19.56
C VAL A 363 10.76 -8.72 19.40
N ARG A 364 9.81 -8.29 18.58
CA ARG A 364 9.65 -6.89 18.20
C ARG A 364 8.23 -6.43 18.39
N ALA A 365 8.10 -5.16 18.75
CA ALA A 365 6.83 -4.46 18.76
C ALA A 365 7.04 -3.01 18.35
N GLY A 366 6.01 -2.39 17.80
CA GLY A 366 6.06 -0.99 17.43
C GLY A 366 4.69 -0.39 17.17
N TYR A 367 4.71 0.90 16.91
CA TYR A 367 3.54 1.69 16.57
C TYR A 367 3.93 2.70 15.49
N ARG A 368 3.09 2.84 14.47
CA ARG A 368 3.25 3.82 13.39
C ARG A 368 1.98 4.65 13.29
N ALA A 369 2.13 5.96 13.32
CA ALA A 369 1.04 6.90 13.15
C ALA A 369 1.24 7.74 11.89
N ASP A 370 0.14 8.06 11.21
CA ASP A 370 0.11 9.12 10.21
C ASP A 370 -0.31 10.43 10.89
N VAL A 371 0.60 11.38 11.03
CA VAL A 371 0.31 12.67 11.69
C VAL A 371 -0.59 13.57 10.85
N LYS A 372 -0.87 13.19 9.59
CA LYS A 372 -1.84 13.86 8.72
C LYS A 372 -3.24 13.27 8.80
N ASP A 373 -3.42 12.13 9.47
CA ASP A 373 -4.70 11.42 9.59
C ASP A 373 -5.33 11.00 8.25
N ASN A 374 -4.46 10.74 7.25
CA ASN A 374 -4.86 10.37 5.88
C ASN A 374 -4.62 8.89 5.56
N ASP A 375 -3.98 8.18 6.49
CA ASP A 375 -3.70 6.77 6.47
C ASP A 375 -3.78 6.21 7.90
N SER A 376 -3.98 4.90 8.02
CA SER A 376 -4.32 4.29 9.30
C SER A 376 -3.12 4.19 10.23
N ASN A 377 -3.36 4.50 11.50
CA ASN A 377 -2.43 4.22 12.59
C ASN A 377 -2.40 2.71 12.86
N VAL A 378 -1.20 2.14 13.03
CA VAL A 378 -1.03 0.69 13.16
C VAL A 378 -0.13 0.33 14.34
N PHE A 379 -0.52 -0.72 15.06
CA PHE A 379 0.36 -1.47 15.94
C PHE A 379 1.01 -2.60 15.16
N THR A 380 2.31 -2.81 15.41
CA THR A 380 3.11 -3.82 14.72
C THR A 380 3.75 -4.74 15.73
N ALA A 381 3.92 -6.01 15.37
CA ALA A 381 4.64 -7.00 16.16
C ALA A 381 5.39 -7.94 15.24
N GLY A 382 6.47 -8.54 15.72
CA GLY A 382 7.22 -9.50 14.93
C GLY A 382 8.16 -10.37 15.73
N VAL A 383 8.65 -11.41 15.07
CA VAL A 383 9.59 -12.38 15.62
C VAL A 383 10.68 -12.64 14.59
N GLY A 384 11.93 -12.69 15.06
CA GLY A 384 13.10 -13.02 14.25
C GLY A 384 13.75 -14.29 14.77
N PHE A 385 14.12 -15.20 13.86
CA PHE A 385 14.82 -16.43 14.17
C PHE A 385 16.14 -16.49 13.40
N ALA A 386 17.25 -16.69 14.09
CA ALA A 386 18.60 -16.74 13.52
C ALA A 386 19.35 -18.02 13.91
N PRO A 387 18.93 -19.22 13.46
CA PRO A 387 19.67 -20.45 13.72
C PRO A 387 21.12 -20.33 13.22
N LEU A 388 22.07 -20.61 14.11
CA LEU A 388 23.52 -20.58 13.82
C LEU A 388 24.03 -19.21 13.30
N ASN A 389 23.30 -18.12 13.52
CA ASN A 389 23.62 -16.76 13.05
C ASN A 389 23.92 -16.63 11.54
N THR A 390 23.50 -17.61 10.73
CA THR A 390 23.79 -17.66 9.29
C THR A 390 22.54 -17.43 8.47
N VAL A 391 21.40 -17.99 8.90
CA VAL A 391 20.11 -17.82 8.25
C VAL A 391 19.20 -17.08 9.21
N HIS A 392 18.58 -16.01 8.76
CA HIS A 392 17.67 -15.17 9.52
C HIS A 392 16.30 -15.18 8.87
N ILE A 393 15.27 -15.50 9.65
CA ILE A 393 13.87 -15.49 9.23
C ILE A 393 13.15 -14.49 10.12
N ASP A 394 12.63 -13.42 9.53
CA ASP A 394 11.83 -12.43 10.24
C ASP A 394 10.39 -12.51 9.76
N LEU A 395 9.46 -12.57 10.71
CA LEU A 395 8.03 -12.52 10.49
C LEU A 395 7.44 -11.33 11.24
N MET A 396 6.47 -10.66 10.63
CA MET A 396 5.78 -9.54 11.26
C MET A 396 4.28 -9.58 11.01
N GLY A 397 3.53 -8.91 11.87
CA GLY A 397 2.09 -8.68 11.81
C GLY A 397 1.80 -7.20 12.12
N LEU A 398 0.77 -6.63 11.50
CA LEU A 398 0.21 -5.36 11.92
C LEU A 398 -1.31 -5.39 11.98
N TYR A 399 -1.84 -4.57 12.89
CA TYR A 399 -3.25 -4.32 13.08
C TYR A 399 -3.42 -2.85 13.42
N GLY A 400 -4.36 -2.18 12.76
CA GLY A 400 -4.59 -0.75 12.93
C GLY A 400 -6.06 -0.39 13.01
N GLU A 401 -6.26 0.92 13.05
CA GLU A 401 -7.58 1.55 12.89
C GLU A 401 -8.14 1.25 11.48
N ASP A 402 -9.42 1.56 11.25
CA ASP A 402 -10.02 1.50 9.92
C ASP A 402 -9.93 0.11 9.23
N GLU A 403 -10.10 -0.95 10.02
CA GLU A 403 -10.03 -2.35 9.54
C GLU A 403 -8.70 -2.64 8.82
N THR A 404 -7.61 -2.06 9.31
CA THR A 404 -6.30 -2.17 8.68
C THR A 404 -5.51 -3.36 9.19
N TRP A 405 -5.13 -4.27 8.30
CA TRP A 405 -4.34 -5.45 8.63
C TRP A 405 -3.20 -5.70 7.63
N GLY A 406 -2.19 -6.43 8.09
CA GLY A 406 -1.17 -7.03 7.24
C GLY A 406 -0.15 -7.83 8.06
N ALA A 407 0.85 -8.38 7.39
CA ALA A 407 1.94 -9.15 8.01
C ALA A 407 3.31 -9.02 7.29
N GLY A 408 4.17 -10.01 7.21
CA GLY A 408 5.32 -9.90 6.32
C GLY A 408 6.36 -10.89 6.68
N ALA A 409 7.21 -11.18 5.71
CA ALA A 409 8.26 -12.15 5.87
C ALA A 409 9.53 -11.67 5.19
N GLN A 410 10.65 -12.04 5.77
CA GLN A 410 11.96 -11.82 5.22
C GLN A 410 12.86 -12.99 5.54
N LEU A 411 13.71 -13.31 4.57
CA LEU A 411 14.76 -14.29 4.71
C LEU A 411 16.08 -13.59 4.39
N SER A 412 17.05 -13.62 5.29
CA SER A 412 18.41 -13.19 4.97
C SER A 412 19.44 -14.26 5.33
N MET A 413 20.56 -14.22 4.62
CA MET A 413 21.68 -15.13 4.78
C MET A 413 22.98 -14.34 4.86
N THR A 414 23.86 -14.72 5.78
CA THR A 414 25.19 -14.14 5.94
C THR A 414 26.24 -15.20 5.64
N PHE A 415 27.24 -14.89 4.81
CA PHE A 415 28.25 -15.83 4.29
C PHE A 415 29.67 -15.48 4.72
#